data_AF-A0A512M4B6-F1
#
_entry.id   AF-A0A512M4B6-F1
#
_cell.length_a   1.000
_cell.length_b   1.000
_cell.length_c   1.000
_cell.angle_alpha   90.00
_cell.angle_beta   90.00
_cell.angle_gamma   90.00
#
_symmetry.space_group_name_H-M   'P 1'
#
loop_
_entity.id
_entity.type
_entity.pdbx_description
1 polymer ?
#
loop_
_entity_poly.entity_id
_entity_poly.type
_entity_poly.pdbx_seq_one_letter_code
_entity_poly.pdbx_strand_id
1 'polypeptide(L)'
;MKMISLALLLLGMPAFGLDRPQLQILNAGPKAVEIYWEMEDGHRVPNGKIEAGEDRIIGTTIGHRFVIVDGKRETGVVCQVKVQGFRYDPEAADGVPRFYTQRADAGGYPIVGSARLNPYALKEAVYLADLMLT
;
A
#
# COMPACT_ATOMS: atom_id res chain seq x y z
N MET A 1 36.81 1.49 49.90
CA MET A 1 35.45 1.22 49.41
C MET A 1 35.30 1.85 48.03
N LYS A 2 35.48 1.07 46.96
CA LYS A 2 35.34 1.55 45.57
C LYS A 2 33.93 1.20 45.09
N MET A 3 33.07 2.20 44.91
CA MET A 3 31.81 2.04 44.19
C MET A 3 32.13 2.00 42.70
N ILE A 4 31.89 0.84 42.07
CA ILE A 4 31.95 0.71 40.61
C ILE A 4 30.50 0.82 40.12
N SER A 5 30.18 1.94 39.50
CA SER A 5 28.95 2.11 38.71
C SER A 5 29.03 1.23 37.49
N LEU A 6 28.08 0.31 37.34
CA LEU A 6 27.89 -0.47 36.11
C LEU A 6 27.01 0.34 35.16
N ALA A 7 27.62 1.05 34.23
CA ALA A 7 26.92 1.67 33.11
C ALA A 7 26.50 0.57 32.12
N LEU A 8 25.20 0.31 32.03
CA LEU A 8 24.63 -0.60 31.05
C LEU A 8 24.64 0.11 29.68
N LEU A 9 25.64 -0.20 28.86
CA LEU A 9 25.73 0.25 27.48
C LEU A 9 24.68 -0.51 26.66
N LEU A 10 23.49 0.07 26.49
CA LEU A 10 22.53 -0.35 25.46
C LEU A 10 23.15 -0.02 24.11
N LEU A 11 23.90 -0.99 23.55
CA LEU A 11 24.26 -1.00 22.14
C LEU A 11 22.95 -0.94 21.34
N GLY A 12 22.64 0.23 20.80
CA GLY A 12 21.61 0.36 19.77
C GLY A 12 22.01 -0.57 18.63
N MET A 13 21.29 -1.68 18.49
CA MET A 13 21.40 -2.49 17.29
C MET A 13 21.05 -1.56 16.14
N PRO A 14 21.93 -1.39 15.13
CA PRO A 14 21.48 -0.80 13.89
C PRO A 14 20.33 -1.69 13.42
N ALA A 15 19.14 -1.11 13.28
CA ALA A 15 18.08 -1.76 12.55
C ALA A 15 18.61 -1.96 11.14
N PHE A 16 19.18 -3.13 10.87
CA PHE A 16 19.38 -3.60 9.52
C PHE A 16 17.99 -3.56 8.90
N GLY A 17 17.72 -2.53 8.09
CA GLY A 17 16.57 -2.45 7.20
C GLY A 17 16.72 -3.57 6.17
N LEU A 18 16.45 -4.80 6.62
CA LEU A 18 16.50 -5.99 5.80
C LEU A 18 15.46 -5.85 4.69
N ASP A 19 15.86 -6.27 3.49
CA ASP A 19 15.18 -6.39 2.19
C ASP A 19 13.82 -7.13 2.23
N ARG A 20 12.96 -6.75 3.18
CA ARG A 20 11.65 -7.34 3.42
C ARG A 20 10.64 -6.71 2.47
N PRO A 21 9.69 -7.50 1.94
CA PRO A 21 8.57 -6.96 1.19
C PRO A 21 7.89 -5.78 1.89
N GLN A 22 7.53 -4.77 1.12
CA GLN A 22 6.89 -3.55 1.58
C GLN A 22 5.50 -3.42 0.96
N LEU A 23 4.50 -3.23 1.82
CA LEU A 23 3.15 -2.86 1.43
C LEU A 23 2.90 -1.40 1.84
N GLN A 24 2.75 -0.52 0.86
CA GLN A 24 2.27 0.84 1.07
C GLN A 24 0.75 0.86 0.94
N ILE A 25 0.06 1.33 1.98
CA ILE A 25 -1.39 1.55 1.96
C ILE A 25 -1.63 3.06 1.93
N LEU A 26 -2.29 3.54 0.87
CA LEU A 26 -2.68 4.94 0.72
C LEU A 26 -4.16 5.06 1.07
N ASN A 27 -4.50 5.84 2.10
CA ASN A 27 -5.89 6.10 2.44
C ASN A 27 -6.42 7.32 1.69
N ALA A 28 -7.09 7.05 0.58
CA ALA A 28 -7.77 8.06 -0.20
C ALA A 28 -9.26 8.22 0.14
N GLY A 29 -9.73 7.47 1.14
CA GLY A 29 -11.07 7.64 1.66
C GLY A 29 -11.23 8.93 2.48
N PRO A 30 -12.46 9.40 2.71
CA PRO A 30 -12.74 10.61 3.47
C PRO A 30 -12.58 10.43 4.99
N LYS A 31 -12.33 9.21 5.47
CA LYS A 31 -12.23 8.85 6.88
C LYS A 31 -10.96 8.08 7.15
N ALA A 32 -10.53 8.11 8.40
CA ALA A 32 -9.44 7.28 8.84
C ALA A 32 -9.82 5.79 8.82
N VAL A 33 -8.84 4.94 8.53
CA VAL A 33 -9.02 3.47 8.47
C VAL A 33 -8.10 2.77 9.45
N GLU A 34 -8.55 1.62 9.96
CA GLU A 34 -7.75 0.73 10.78
C GLU A 34 -7.19 -0.41 9.94
N ILE A 35 -5.95 -0.81 10.21
CA ILE A 35 -5.25 -1.86 9.48
C ILE A 35 -5.01 -3.03 10.41
N TYR A 36 -5.37 -4.22 9.94
CA TYR A 36 -5.11 -5.48 10.61
C TYR A 36 -4.29 -6.39 9.69
N TRP A 37 -3.25 -7.01 10.22
CA TRP A 37 -2.68 -8.19 9.57
C TRP A 37 -3.57 -9.38 9.93
N GLU A 38 -4.12 -10.05 8.92
CA GLU A 38 -4.92 -11.26 9.10
C GLU A 38 -4.06 -12.49 8.79
N MET A 39 -4.01 -13.40 9.75
CA MET A 39 -3.29 -14.67 9.66
C MET A 39 -4.15 -15.73 8.95
N GLU A 40 -3.54 -16.83 8.52
CA GLU A 40 -4.24 -17.89 7.77
C GLU A 40 -5.38 -18.56 8.57
N ASP A 41 -5.29 -18.54 9.91
CA ASP A 41 -6.32 -19.03 10.82
C ASP A 41 -7.47 -18.02 11.05
N GLY A 42 -7.41 -16.86 10.40
CA GLY A 42 -8.39 -15.77 10.53
C GLY A 42 -8.16 -14.85 11.73
N HIS A 43 -7.13 -15.09 12.56
CA HIS A 43 -6.81 -14.20 13.66
C HIS A 43 -6.21 -12.88 13.15
N ARG A 44 -6.52 -11.78 13.84
CA ARG A 44 -6.15 -10.42 13.42
C ARG A 44 -5.19 -9.76 14.40
N VAL A 45 -4.09 -9.25 13.88
CA VAL A 45 -3.10 -8.46 14.64
C VAL A 45 -3.24 -7.00 14.23
N PRO A 46 -3.56 -6.07 15.16
CA PRO A 46 -3.62 -4.65 14.86
C PRO A 46 -2.30 -4.11 14.32
N ASN A 47 -2.34 -3.36 13.23
CA ASN A 47 -1.17 -2.80 12.55
C ASN A 47 -1.27 -1.28 12.35
N GLY A 48 -2.11 -0.63 13.14
CA GLY A 48 -2.23 0.82 13.23
C GLY A 48 -3.42 1.39 12.48
N LYS A 49 -3.42 2.72 12.38
CA LYS A 49 -4.47 3.55 11.79
C LYS A 49 -3.84 4.48 10.76
N ILE A 50 -4.56 4.76 9.68
CA ILE A 50 -4.14 5.70 8.63
C ILE A 50 -5.23 6.77 8.52
N GLU A 51 -4.86 8.04 8.76
CA GLU A 51 -5.80 9.17 8.63
C GLU A 51 -6.18 9.40 7.17
N ALA A 52 -7.25 10.16 6.93
CA ALA A 52 -7.69 10.48 5.56
C ALA A 52 -6.63 11.31 4.82
N GLY A 53 -6.26 10.88 3.61
CA GLY A 53 -5.23 11.53 2.79
C GLY A 53 -3.79 11.11 3.10
N GLU A 54 -3.57 10.34 4.17
CA GLU A 54 -2.26 9.86 4.58
C GLU A 54 -1.96 8.47 4.00
N ASP A 55 -0.70 8.05 4.12
CA ASP A 55 -0.26 6.71 3.75
C ASP A 55 0.62 6.07 4.85
N ARG A 56 0.83 4.76 4.71
CA ARG A 56 1.72 4.01 5.58
C ARG A 56 2.42 2.90 4.82
N ILE A 57 3.73 2.78 5.03
CA ILE A 57 4.54 1.66 4.54
C ILE A 57 4.69 0.63 5.67
N ILE A 58 4.34 -0.63 5.37
CA ILE A 58 4.42 -1.76 6.29
C ILE A 58 5.46 -2.76 5.74
N GLY A 59 6.50 -3.04 6.53
CA GLY A 59 7.40 -4.17 6.26
C GLY A 59 6.69 -5.49 6.57
N THR A 60 6.64 -6.40 5.60
CA THR A 60 5.82 -7.63 5.65
C THR A 60 6.50 -8.78 4.89
N THR A 61 5.79 -9.90 4.70
CA THR A 61 6.17 -11.03 3.85
C THR A 61 5.20 -11.15 2.68
N ILE A 62 5.70 -11.63 1.53
CA ILE A 62 4.83 -12.02 0.40
C ILE A 62 3.84 -13.09 0.87
N GLY A 63 2.58 -12.95 0.48
CA GLY A 63 1.47 -13.81 0.88
C GLY A 63 0.69 -13.31 2.11
N HIS A 64 1.25 -12.42 2.93
CA HIS A 64 0.50 -11.85 4.06
C HIS A 64 -0.73 -11.07 3.58
N ARG A 65 -1.87 -11.32 4.22
CA ARG A 65 -3.14 -10.62 3.98
C ARG A 65 -3.35 -9.52 5.02
N PHE A 66 -3.69 -8.32 4.55
CA PHE A 66 -4.09 -7.20 5.40
C PHE A 66 -5.56 -6.89 5.16
N VAL A 67 -6.24 -6.49 6.23
CA VAL A 67 -7.62 -6.03 6.18
C VAL A 67 -7.64 -4.56 6.59
N ILE A 68 -8.14 -3.72 5.69
CA ILE A 68 -8.42 -2.31 5.90
C ILE A 68 -9.88 -2.19 6.34
N VAL A 69 -10.10 -1.63 7.52
CA VAL A 69 -11.42 -1.48 8.14
C VAL A 69 -11.82 -0.01 8.18
N ASP A 70 -12.94 0.30 7.53
CA ASP A 70 -13.62 1.59 7.53
C ASP A 70 -15.01 1.41 8.16
N GLY A 71 -15.04 1.46 9.49
CA GLY A 71 -16.23 1.19 10.29
C GLY A 71 -16.74 -0.24 10.08
N LYS A 72 -17.76 -0.40 9.22
CA LYS A 72 -18.37 -1.70 8.89
C LYS A 72 -17.86 -2.30 7.57
N ARG A 73 -17.13 -1.53 6.76
CA ARG A 73 -16.56 -2.00 5.49
C ARG A 73 -15.18 -2.58 5.75
N GLU A 74 -14.92 -3.74 5.17
CA GLU A 74 -13.61 -4.38 5.19
C GLU A 74 -13.12 -4.57 3.77
N THR A 75 -11.85 -4.27 3.53
CA THR A 75 -11.19 -4.48 2.24
C THR A 75 -9.90 -5.26 2.47
N GLY A 76 -9.77 -6.42 1.81
CA GLY A 76 -8.59 -7.26 1.92
C GLY A 76 -7.57 -6.94 0.85
N VAL A 77 -6.29 -6.95 1.20
CA VAL A 77 -5.16 -6.87 0.27
C VAL A 77 -4.11 -7.90 0.64
N VAL A 78 -3.58 -8.62 -0.34
CA VAL A 78 -2.46 -9.55 -0.16
C VAL A 78 -1.20 -8.91 -0.72
N CYS A 79 -0.08 -8.97 0.01
CA CYS A 79 1.22 -8.56 -0.51
C CYS A 79 1.73 -9.63 -1.49
N GLN A 80 1.75 -9.33 -2.78
CA GLN A 80 2.10 -10.27 -3.86
C GLN A 80 3.52 -10.06 -4.38
N VAL A 81 4.06 -8.85 -4.22
CA VAL A 81 5.38 -8.45 -4.75
C VAL A 81 6.21 -7.76 -3.67
N LYS A 82 7.53 -7.64 -3.91
CA LYS A 82 8.46 -7.01 -2.95
C LYS A 82 8.12 -5.56 -2.60
N VAL A 83 7.57 -4.80 -3.53
CA VAL A 83 7.12 -3.42 -3.30
C VAL A 83 5.74 -3.27 -3.91
N GLN A 84 4.73 -3.11 -3.07
CA GLN A 84 3.34 -3.04 -3.50
C GLN A 84 2.66 -1.80 -2.94
N GLY A 85 2.01 -1.03 -3.81
CA GLY A 85 1.07 0.02 -3.41
C GLY A 85 -0.36 -0.51 -3.45
N PHE A 86 -1.15 -0.14 -2.44
CA PHE A 86 -2.58 -0.36 -2.40
C PHE A 86 -3.29 0.94 -2.03
N ARG A 87 -4.15 1.43 -2.92
CA ARG A 87 -4.94 2.63 -2.68
C ARG A 87 -6.33 2.22 -2.18
N TYR A 88 -6.62 2.53 -0.93
CA TYR A 88 -7.97 2.41 -0.38
C TYR A 88 -8.77 3.66 -0.75
N ASP A 89 -9.80 3.48 -1.59
CA ASP A 89 -10.75 4.52 -1.94
C ASP A 89 -12.14 3.87 -2.07
N PRO A 90 -13.06 4.08 -1.12
CA PRO A 90 -14.34 3.38 -1.09
C PRO A 90 -15.32 3.82 -2.18
N GLU A 91 -15.05 4.95 -2.86
CA GLU A 91 -15.90 5.48 -3.93
C GLU A 91 -15.32 5.22 -5.34
N ALA A 92 -14.06 4.83 -5.42
CA ALA A 92 -13.38 4.47 -6.65
C ALA A 92 -13.63 3.02 -7.06
N ALA A 93 -13.88 2.80 -8.35
CA ALA A 93 -13.80 1.46 -8.93
C ALA A 93 -12.33 1.06 -9.04
N ASP A 94 -11.97 -0.07 -8.44
CA ASP A 94 -10.61 -0.65 -8.46
C ASP A 94 -9.49 0.32 -7.99
N GLY A 95 -9.82 1.27 -7.11
CA GLY A 95 -8.88 2.29 -6.63
C GLY A 95 -8.58 3.42 -7.62
N VAL A 96 -9.22 3.45 -8.79
CA VAL A 96 -9.09 4.53 -9.78
C VAL A 96 -10.03 5.69 -9.44
N PRO A 97 -9.51 6.92 -9.19
CA PRO A 97 -10.36 8.08 -8.90
C PRO A 97 -11.39 8.35 -10.00
N ARG A 98 -12.64 8.67 -9.59
CA ARG A 98 -13.75 8.99 -10.51
C ARG A 98 -13.51 10.21 -11.42
N PHE A 99 -12.50 11.02 -11.10
CA PHE A 99 -12.04 12.11 -11.96
C PHE A 99 -11.61 11.63 -13.36
N TYR A 100 -11.02 10.45 -13.44
CA TYR A 100 -10.62 9.87 -14.70
C TYR A 100 -11.83 9.30 -15.45
N THR A 101 -11.94 9.67 -16.72
CA THR A 101 -13.09 9.31 -17.58
C THR A 101 -12.68 8.51 -18.79
N GLN A 102 -11.37 8.48 -19.11
CA GLN A 102 -10.78 7.60 -20.09
C GLN A 102 -9.95 6.56 -19.35
N ARG A 103 -10.07 5.29 -19.76
CA ARG A 103 -9.32 4.16 -19.18
C ARG A 103 -8.91 3.22 -20.29
N ALA A 104 -7.67 2.79 -20.22
CA ALA A 104 -7.09 1.70 -20.99
C ALA A 104 -6.30 0.80 -20.03
N ASP A 105 -5.76 -0.29 -20.55
CA ASP A 105 -4.98 -1.26 -19.79
C ASP A 105 -3.64 -1.49 -20.48
N ALA A 106 -2.57 -1.64 -19.70
CA ALA A 106 -1.25 -2.06 -20.14
C ALA A 106 -0.77 -3.18 -19.21
N GLY A 107 -0.75 -4.42 -19.68
CA GLY A 107 -0.35 -5.59 -18.89
C GLY A 107 -1.08 -5.76 -17.54
N GLY A 108 -2.35 -5.37 -17.43
CA GLY A 108 -3.14 -5.42 -16.19
C GLY A 108 -3.03 -4.17 -15.32
N TYR A 109 -2.25 -3.16 -15.72
CA TYR A 109 -2.19 -1.86 -15.07
C TYR A 109 -3.15 -0.85 -15.72
N PRO A 110 -4.04 -0.21 -14.96
CA PRO A 110 -4.95 0.79 -15.51
C PRO A 110 -4.19 2.06 -15.90
N ILE A 111 -4.24 2.42 -17.19
CA ILE A 111 -3.74 3.68 -17.71
C ILE A 111 -4.94 4.61 -17.93
N VAL A 112 -4.97 5.73 -17.22
CA VAL A 112 -6.18 6.55 -17.06
C VAL A 112 -5.95 8.00 -17.44
N GLY A 113 -7.00 8.65 -17.97
CA GLY A 113 -6.97 10.02 -18.47
C GLY A 113 -8.22 10.81 -18.11
N SER A 114 -8.07 12.13 -17.98
CA SER A 114 -9.22 13.03 -17.79
C SER A 114 -10.02 13.17 -19.09
N ALA A 115 -11.20 13.79 -19.02
CA ALA A 115 -12.04 14.00 -20.20
C ALA A 115 -11.38 14.92 -21.25
N ARG A 116 -10.38 15.71 -20.85
CA ARG A 116 -9.68 16.68 -21.69
C ARG A 116 -8.41 16.11 -22.34
N LEU A 117 -7.95 14.93 -21.88
CA LEU A 117 -6.75 14.31 -22.45
C LEU A 117 -7.05 13.87 -23.88
N ASN A 118 -6.12 14.12 -24.81
CA ASN A 118 -6.22 13.59 -26.16
C ASN A 118 -6.23 12.05 -26.09
N PRO A 119 -7.25 11.35 -26.63
CA PRO A 119 -7.32 9.88 -26.59
C PRO A 119 -6.11 9.19 -27.23
N TYR A 120 -5.43 9.82 -28.20
CA TYR A 120 -4.21 9.29 -28.77
C TYR A 120 -3.04 9.31 -27.78
N ALA A 121 -2.94 10.33 -26.92
CA ALA A 121 -1.91 10.36 -25.88
C ALA A 121 -2.08 9.21 -24.87
N LEU A 122 -3.32 8.81 -24.59
CA LEU A 122 -3.59 7.64 -23.74
C LEU A 122 -3.12 6.34 -24.40
N LYS A 123 -3.35 6.19 -25.71
CA LYS A 123 -2.90 5.02 -26.48
C LYS A 123 -1.37 4.95 -26.57
N GLU A 124 -0.70 6.08 -26.78
CA GLU A 124 0.76 6.16 -26.75
C GLU A 124 1.31 5.78 -25.37
N ALA A 125 0.67 6.24 -24.29
CA ALA A 125 1.08 5.87 -22.93
C ALA A 125 0.95 4.36 -22.67
N VAL A 126 -0.12 3.72 -23.17
CA VAL A 126 -0.27 2.25 -23.12
C VAL A 126 0.83 1.56 -23.90
N TYR A 127 1.07 1.98 -25.14
CA TYR A 127 2.12 1.39 -25.99
C TYR A 127 3.50 1.46 -25.33
N LEU A 128 3.86 2.61 -24.76
CA LEU A 128 5.13 2.78 -24.05
C LEU A 128 5.20 1.92 -22.78
N ALA A 129 4.11 1.81 -22.03
CA ALA A 129 4.06 0.94 -20.85
C ALA A 129 4.23 -0.54 -21.23
N ASP A 130 3.56 -1.00 -22.27
CA ASP A 130 3.68 -2.38 -22.76
C ASP A 130 5.12 -2.72 -23.16
N LEU A 131 5.85 -1.80 -23.81
CA LEU A 131 7.26 -1.98 -24.15
C LEU A 131 8.18 -2.15 -22.92
N MET A 132 7.76 -1.67 -21.75
CA MET A 132 8.53 -1.80 -20.51
C MET A 132 8.14 -3.06 -19.71
N LEU A 133 6.97 -3.64 -19.99
CA LEU A 133 6.45 -4.84 -19.33
C LEU A 133 6.85 -6.13 -20.06
N THR A 134 7.32 -6.04 -21.30
CA THR A 134 7.91 -7.11 -22.12
C THR A 134 9.41 -7.25 -21.92
#